data_AF-A0A953BKZ9-F1
#
_entry.id   AF-A0A953BKZ9-F1
#
_cell.length_a   1.000
_cell.length_b   1.000
_cell.length_c   1.000
_cell.angle_alpha   90.00
_cell.angle_beta   90.00
_cell.angle_gamma   90.00
#
_symmetry.space_group_name_H-M   'P 1'
#
loop_
_entity.id
_entity.type
_entity.pdbx_description
1 polymer ?
#
loop_
_entity_poly.entity_id
_entity_poly.type
_entity_poly.pdbx_seq_one_letter_code
_entity_poly.pdbx_strand_id
1 'polypeptide(L)'
;MSERKPISFIVTVIALAAAGSVLYYYVHQLPTDVGATTASAGVQGISLHELAERGDTEALAAQIRNGAKLDVVIESGPLWQRGMTPLMAAIVAGQDKATQTILDAKPSLDVRSRDGRTALIWAAGWGTPNMVQHLLDAGAEKNVRDEANWTALMMAAGRGDAQSVNLLVKSGADINAKNKWGQTALMTALRAGNVEKTEILLEAGANPNDTDLNGLTPMHMAAEGGAPVEVISMLVKRGGNINAQSADGLTPLMIACDRADVERVKILLANGCKTELKDKDGATALDWALRRSDDNGNAVAELVRKSH
;
A
#
# COMPACT_ATOMS: atom_id res chain seq x y z
N MET A 1 17.51 8.28 41.68
CA MET A 1 18.10 8.04 40.35
C MET A 1 17.05 7.30 39.54
N SER A 2 16.42 7.98 38.58
CA SER A 2 15.36 7.41 37.75
C SER A 2 16.01 6.56 36.65
N GLU A 3 15.89 5.24 36.76
CA GLU A 3 16.30 4.32 35.71
C GLU A 3 15.44 4.58 34.47
N ARG A 4 16.07 5.13 33.41
CA ARG A 4 15.44 5.18 32.09
C ARG A 4 15.28 3.74 31.62
N LYS A 5 14.04 3.27 31.55
CA LYS A 5 13.69 2.00 30.90
C LYS A 5 14.33 1.96 29.51
N PRO A 6 15.07 0.91 29.13
CA PRO A 6 15.62 0.80 27.80
C PRO A 6 14.45 0.71 26.82
N ILE A 7 14.29 1.74 25.99
CA ILE A 7 13.37 1.72 24.85
C ILE A 7 13.83 0.55 23.97
N SER A 8 12.94 -0.41 23.71
CA SER A 8 13.23 -1.58 22.89
C SER A 8 13.91 -1.14 21.59
N PHE A 9 15.04 -1.76 21.24
CA PHE A 9 15.82 -1.47 20.04
C PHE A 9 14.96 -1.56 18.77
N ILE A 10 13.92 -2.41 18.81
CA ILE A 10 12.90 -2.53 17.77
C ILE A 10 11.95 -1.34 17.74
N VAL A 11 11.61 -0.66 18.84
CA VAL A 11 10.84 0.61 18.76
C VAL A 11 11.64 1.66 18.00
N THR A 12 12.97 1.63 18.02
CA THR A 12 13.83 2.58 17.28
C THR A 12 14.05 2.18 15.82
N VAL A 13 14.18 0.89 15.52
CA VAL A 13 14.34 0.38 14.14
C VAL A 13 12.98 0.26 13.42
N ILE A 14 11.90 -0.08 14.13
CA ILE A 14 10.51 0.06 13.67
C ILE A 14 10.07 1.52 13.70
N ALA A 15 10.67 2.44 14.46
CA ALA A 15 10.47 3.87 14.22
C ALA A 15 11.12 4.34 12.90
N LEU A 16 12.11 3.62 12.37
CA LEU A 16 12.57 3.80 10.99
C LEU A 16 11.66 3.06 9.99
N ALA A 17 11.01 1.96 10.38
CA ALA A 17 9.82 1.45 9.68
C ALA A 17 8.61 2.39 9.84
N ALA A 18 8.65 3.30 10.81
CA ALA A 18 7.78 4.46 10.93
C ALA A 18 8.22 5.58 10.00
N ALA A 19 9.23 5.41 9.13
CA ALA A 19 9.25 6.13 7.85
C ALA A 19 8.11 5.63 6.94
N GLY A 20 7.72 4.36 7.06
CA GLY A 20 6.49 3.79 6.50
C GLY A 20 5.23 4.27 7.23
N SER A 21 5.28 4.45 8.55
CA SER A 21 4.21 5.11 9.32
C SER A 21 4.21 6.63 9.17
N VAL A 22 5.31 7.26 8.77
CA VAL A 22 5.41 8.66 8.34
C VAL A 22 4.86 8.77 6.92
N LEU A 23 4.99 7.74 6.08
CA LEU A 23 4.18 7.60 4.87
C LEU A 23 2.69 7.40 5.22
N TYR A 24 2.31 6.59 6.21
CA TYR A 24 0.93 6.51 6.71
C TYR A 24 0.45 7.87 7.26
N TYR A 25 1.31 8.61 7.97
CA TYR A 25 1.03 9.92 8.55
C TYR A 25 0.93 11.03 7.48
N TYR A 26 1.76 10.97 6.42
CA TYR A 26 1.67 11.88 5.26
C TYR A 26 0.57 11.48 4.27
N VAL A 27 0.13 10.21 4.27
CA VAL A 27 -1.00 9.71 3.47
C VAL A 27 -2.35 10.00 4.16
N HIS A 28 -2.38 10.17 5.49
CA HIS A 28 -3.59 10.51 6.27
C HIS A 28 -3.70 12.00 6.67
N GLN A 29 -2.82 12.88 6.17
CA GLN A 29 -2.93 14.34 6.29
C GLN A 29 -3.56 15.01 5.06
N LEU A 30 -4.30 14.27 4.23
CA LEU A 30 -5.19 14.92 3.25
C LEU A 30 -6.45 15.38 4.00
N PRO A 31 -6.74 16.69 4.04
CA PRO A 31 -7.98 17.18 4.59
C PRO A 31 -9.15 16.54 3.84
N THR A 32 -10.15 16.05 4.56
CA THR A 32 -11.45 15.66 4.01
C THR A 32 -12.30 16.86 3.55
N ASP A 33 -11.72 18.06 3.53
CA ASP A 33 -12.28 19.28 2.96
C ASP A 33 -11.27 19.87 1.98
N VAL A 34 -11.47 19.63 0.67
CA VAL A 34 -10.79 20.39 -0.37
C VAL A 34 -11.58 21.69 -0.56
N GLY A 35 -11.30 22.65 0.32
CA GLY A 35 -11.71 24.03 0.13
C GLY A 35 -11.05 24.60 -1.12
N ALA A 36 -11.88 25.09 -2.04
CA ALA A 36 -11.46 25.82 -3.23
C ALA A 36 -10.50 26.96 -2.87
N THR A 37 -9.36 27.06 -3.55
CA THR A 37 -8.74 28.37 -3.85
C THR A 37 -7.69 28.29 -4.95
N THR A 38 -7.64 29.39 -5.67
CA THR A 38 -7.12 29.66 -7.01
C THR A 38 -5.62 29.96 -7.06
N ALA A 39 -4.98 29.68 -8.21
CA ALA A 39 -4.49 30.71 -9.15
C ALA A 39 -3.26 30.24 -9.95
N SER A 40 -3.33 30.37 -11.28
CA SER A 40 -2.29 31.13 -12.01
C SER A 40 -2.93 31.82 -13.23
N ALA A 41 -2.56 33.08 -13.40
CA ALA A 41 -3.15 34.04 -14.33
C ALA A 41 -2.63 33.87 -15.76
N GLY A 42 -3.55 33.95 -16.74
CA GLY A 42 -3.25 34.12 -18.15
C GLY A 42 -4.43 33.76 -19.06
N VAL A 43 -5.29 34.75 -19.34
CA VAL A 43 -6.50 34.72 -20.20
C VAL A 43 -7.76 34.11 -19.53
N GLN A 44 -8.87 34.86 -19.56
CA GLN A 44 -10.16 34.48 -18.98
C GLN A 44 -10.67 33.14 -19.54
N GLY A 45 -10.68 32.13 -18.69
CA GLY A 45 -11.26 30.81 -18.94
C GLY A 45 -10.88 29.87 -17.79
N ILE A 46 -11.85 29.10 -17.28
CA ILE A 46 -11.60 28.06 -16.27
C ILE A 46 -10.64 27.03 -16.90
N SER A 47 -9.58 26.62 -16.20
CA SER A 47 -8.61 25.66 -16.74
C SER A 47 -9.21 24.26 -16.91
N LEU A 48 -8.67 23.44 -17.83
CA LEU A 48 -9.09 22.04 -17.97
C LEU A 48 -8.93 21.25 -16.66
N HIS A 49 -7.89 21.52 -15.86
CA HIS A 49 -7.70 20.89 -14.56
C HIS A 49 -8.83 21.20 -13.59
N GLU A 50 -9.25 22.46 -13.51
CA GLU A 50 -10.32 22.90 -12.62
C GLU A 50 -11.69 22.37 -13.07
N LEU A 51 -11.94 22.31 -14.38
CA LEU A 51 -13.15 21.69 -14.92
C LEU A 51 -13.17 20.17 -14.67
N ALA A 52 -12.02 19.51 -14.79
CA ALA A 52 -11.84 18.09 -14.52
C ALA A 52 -12.07 17.75 -13.04
N GLU A 53 -11.50 18.55 -12.14
CA GLU A 53 -11.68 18.42 -10.69
C GLU A 53 -13.15 18.63 -10.27
N ARG A 54 -13.83 19.62 -10.87
CA ARG A 54 -15.25 19.91 -10.61
C ARG A 54 -16.21 18.90 -11.24
N GLY A 55 -15.76 18.10 -12.20
CA GLY A 55 -16.62 17.21 -12.96
C GLY A 55 -17.52 17.92 -13.98
N ASP A 56 -17.15 19.12 -14.44
CA ASP A 56 -17.93 19.89 -15.42
C ASP A 56 -17.74 19.33 -16.84
N THR A 57 -18.43 18.24 -17.13
CA THR A 57 -18.29 17.50 -18.39
C THR A 57 -18.69 18.30 -19.62
N GLU A 58 -19.63 19.24 -19.50
CA GLU A 58 -20.10 20.05 -20.63
C GLU A 58 -19.04 21.08 -21.02
N ALA A 59 -18.49 21.80 -20.04
CA ALA A 59 -17.41 22.76 -20.27
C ALA A 59 -16.12 22.06 -20.70
N LEU A 60 -15.79 20.89 -20.12
CA LEU A 60 -14.67 20.06 -20.59
C LEU A 60 -14.83 19.71 -22.07
N ALA A 61 -15.98 19.13 -22.45
CA ALA A 61 -16.22 18.73 -23.83
C ALA A 61 -16.19 19.93 -24.79
N ALA A 62 -16.67 21.10 -24.36
CA ALA A 62 -16.59 22.33 -25.14
C ALA A 62 -15.14 22.79 -25.36
N GLN A 63 -14.32 22.82 -24.31
CA GLN A 63 -12.91 23.21 -24.44
C GLN A 63 -12.10 22.21 -25.28
N ILE A 64 -12.35 20.91 -25.12
CA ILE A 64 -11.73 19.86 -25.92
C ILE A 64 -12.09 20.01 -27.40
N ARG A 65 -13.38 20.25 -27.73
CA ARG A 65 -13.81 20.53 -29.11
C ARG A 65 -13.16 21.77 -29.71
N ASN A 66 -12.83 22.76 -28.87
CA ASN A 66 -12.13 23.98 -29.28
C ASN A 66 -10.61 23.78 -29.40
N GLY A 67 -10.09 22.55 -29.30
CA GLY A 67 -8.68 22.21 -29.50
C GLY A 67 -7.82 22.44 -28.26
N ALA A 68 -8.40 22.42 -27.06
CA ALA A 68 -7.62 22.48 -25.83
C ALA A 68 -6.66 21.29 -25.73
N LYS A 69 -5.41 21.54 -25.32
CA LYS A 69 -4.39 20.51 -25.13
C LYS A 69 -4.72 19.68 -23.90
N LEU A 70 -4.85 18.36 -24.07
CA LEU A 70 -5.25 17.44 -23.00
C LEU A 70 -4.12 17.12 -22.00
N ASP A 71 -2.87 17.14 -22.46
CA ASP A 71 -1.70 16.68 -21.68
C ASP A 71 -0.98 17.83 -20.98
N VAL A 72 -1.66 18.95 -20.75
CA VAL A 72 -1.11 20.09 -20.00
C VAL A 72 -0.86 19.70 -18.56
N VAL A 73 0.29 20.07 -18.00
CA VAL A 73 0.66 19.74 -16.63
C VAL A 73 0.61 20.96 -15.72
N ILE A 74 0.29 20.75 -14.45
CA ILE A 74 0.41 21.78 -13.43
C ILE A 74 1.90 22.08 -13.18
N GLU A 75 2.35 23.28 -13.52
CA GLU A 75 3.76 23.69 -13.36
C GLU A 75 4.06 24.29 -11.97
N SER A 76 3.06 24.94 -11.37
CA SER A 76 3.19 25.68 -10.11
C SER A 76 2.07 25.34 -9.13
N GLY A 77 2.28 25.62 -7.84
CA GLY A 77 1.38 25.22 -6.76
C GLY A 77 1.97 24.15 -5.82
N PRO A 78 1.14 23.49 -5.00
CA PRO A 78 1.55 22.46 -4.06
C PRO A 78 2.35 21.34 -4.73
N LEU A 79 3.40 20.87 -4.05
CA LEU A 79 4.37 19.93 -4.63
C LEU A 79 3.74 18.62 -5.13
N TRP A 80 2.63 18.20 -4.53
CA TRP A 80 1.90 16.98 -4.88
C TRP A 80 0.99 17.13 -6.11
N GLN A 81 0.60 18.37 -6.47
CA GLN A 81 -0.18 18.65 -7.69
C GLN A 81 0.70 18.82 -8.92
N ARG A 82 1.98 19.13 -8.74
CA ARG A 82 2.88 19.42 -9.87
C ARG A 82 3.06 18.20 -10.76
N GLY A 83 2.99 18.44 -12.07
CA GLY A 83 3.04 17.39 -13.08
C GLY A 83 1.71 16.68 -13.34
N MET A 84 0.63 17.00 -12.60
CA MET A 84 -0.68 16.39 -12.86
C MET A 84 -1.30 16.90 -14.15
N THR A 85 -1.89 16.00 -14.94
CA THR A 85 -2.75 16.32 -16.09
C THR A 85 -4.20 16.56 -15.64
N PRO A 86 -5.07 17.15 -16.49
CA PRO A 86 -6.50 17.22 -16.23
C PRO A 86 -7.11 15.84 -15.96
N LEU A 87 -6.66 14.80 -16.67
CA LEU A 87 -7.08 13.42 -16.43
C LEU A 87 -6.76 12.97 -14.99
N MET A 88 -5.53 13.23 -14.52
CA MET A 88 -5.15 12.90 -13.13
C MET A 88 -5.96 13.72 -12.11
N ALA A 89 -6.28 14.98 -12.41
CA ALA A 89 -7.12 15.81 -11.55
C ALA A 89 -8.54 15.26 -11.41
N ALA A 90 -9.18 14.86 -12.52
CA ALA A 90 -10.49 14.18 -12.49
C ALA A 90 -10.45 12.89 -11.68
N ILE A 91 -9.39 12.10 -11.81
CA ILE A 91 -9.22 10.83 -11.10
C ILE A 91 -9.11 11.05 -9.59
N VAL A 92 -8.23 11.96 -9.15
CA VAL A 92 -8.05 12.26 -7.71
C VAL A 92 -9.31 12.86 -7.10
N ALA A 93 -10.10 13.59 -7.88
CA ALA A 93 -11.39 14.15 -7.47
C ALA A 93 -12.56 13.15 -7.53
N GLY A 94 -12.36 11.91 -7.98
CA GLY A 94 -13.43 10.91 -8.07
C GLY A 94 -14.47 11.19 -9.17
N GLN A 95 -14.13 12.00 -10.18
CA GLN A 95 -15.03 12.38 -11.26
C GLN A 95 -15.03 11.36 -12.41
N ASP A 96 -15.80 10.27 -12.26
CA ASP A 96 -15.89 9.16 -13.23
C ASP A 96 -16.29 9.66 -14.64
N LYS A 97 -17.32 10.51 -14.72
CA LYS A 97 -17.82 11.03 -16.00
C LYS A 97 -16.81 11.96 -16.68
N ALA A 98 -16.15 12.83 -15.93
CA ALA A 98 -15.11 13.70 -16.48
C ALA A 98 -13.90 12.89 -16.94
N THR A 99 -13.52 11.85 -16.20
CA THR A 99 -12.49 10.88 -16.60
C THR A 99 -12.85 10.27 -17.95
N GLN A 100 -14.08 9.77 -18.11
CA GLN A 100 -14.52 9.21 -19.39
C GLN A 100 -14.53 10.25 -20.53
N THR A 101 -15.07 11.44 -20.29
CA THR A 101 -15.08 12.53 -21.28
C THR A 101 -13.67 12.89 -21.77
N ILE A 102 -12.70 12.92 -20.86
CA ILE A 102 -11.31 13.20 -21.21
C ILE A 102 -10.73 12.01 -22.00
N LEU A 103 -10.98 10.76 -21.59
CA LEU A 103 -10.49 9.56 -22.28
C LEU A 103 -11.06 9.39 -23.69
N ASP A 104 -12.31 9.76 -23.92
CA ASP A 104 -12.95 9.75 -25.26
C ASP A 104 -12.20 10.65 -26.25
N ALA A 105 -11.53 11.68 -25.75
CA ALA A 105 -10.68 12.58 -26.53
C ALA A 105 -9.26 12.05 -26.78
N LYS A 106 -8.95 10.83 -26.31
CA LYS A 106 -7.68 10.09 -26.50
C LYS A 106 -6.43 10.88 -26.05
N PRO A 107 -6.33 11.24 -24.76
CA PRO A 107 -5.15 11.90 -24.20
C PRO A 107 -3.97 10.93 -24.19
N SER A 108 -2.77 11.44 -23.92
CA SER A 108 -1.62 10.58 -23.66
C SER A 108 -1.75 9.94 -22.26
N LEU A 109 -1.65 8.62 -22.19
CA LEU A 109 -1.82 7.85 -20.95
C LEU A 109 -0.50 7.60 -20.20
N ASP A 110 0.62 7.96 -20.81
CA ASP A 110 1.98 7.76 -20.29
C ASP A 110 2.58 8.99 -19.60
N VAL A 111 1.85 10.12 -19.60
CA VAL A 111 2.27 11.34 -18.88
C VAL A 111 2.44 11.01 -17.41
N ARG A 112 3.53 11.51 -16.83
CA ARG A 112 3.91 11.26 -15.44
C ARG A 112 3.78 12.52 -14.60
N SER A 113 3.15 12.40 -13.44
CA SER A 113 3.28 13.39 -12.38
C SER A 113 4.73 13.46 -11.89
N ARG A 114 5.03 14.46 -11.06
CA ARG A 114 6.40 14.71 -10.59
C ARG A 114 7.06 13.50 -9.91
N ASP A 115 6.29 12.68 -9.22
CA ASP A 115 6.76 11.44 -8.56
C ASP A 115 6.80 10.22 -9.49
N GLY A 116 6.62 10.43 -10.79
CA GLY A 116 6.71 9.39 -11.82
C GLY A 116 5.42 8.60 -12.05
N ARG A 117 4.31 8.96 -11.41
CA ARG A 117 3.05 8.21 -11.51
C ARG A 117 2.25 8.56 -12.76
N THR A 118 1.70 7.56 -13.42
CA THR A 118 0.74 7.72 -14.52
C THR A 118 -0.68 7.83 -13.99
N ALA A 119 -1.63 8.18 -14.87
CA ALA A 119 -3.05 8.23 -14.53
C ALA A 119 -3.57 6.91 -13.94
N LEU A 120 -3.10 5.75 -14.44
CA LEU A 120 -3.48 4.43 -13.92
C LEU A 120 -2.95 4.18 -12.50
N ILE A 121 -1.74 4.64 -12.17
CA ILE A 121 -1.19 4.52 -10.81
C ILE A 121 -2.00 5.39 -9.84
N TRP A 122 -2.38 6.61 -10.26
CA TRP A 122 -3.28 7.46 -9.47
C TRP A 122 -4.67 6.83 -9.30
N ALA A 123 -5.28 6.32 -10.37
CA ALA A 123 -6.61 5.70 -10.31
C ALA A 123 -6.62 4.47 -9.41
N ALA A 124 -5.57 3.66 -9.45
CA ALA A 124 -5.47 2.46 -8.62
C ALA A 124 -5.45 2.76 -7.11
N GLY A 125 -4.89 3.88 -6.68
CA GLY A 125 -4.80 4.24 -5.26
C GLY A 125 -5.86 5.23 -4.77
N TRP A 126 -6.34 6.12 -5.62
CA TRP A 126 -7.21 7.25 -5.23
C TRP A 126 -8.51 7.33 -6.03
N GLY A 127 -8.59 6.66 -7.18
CA GLY A 127 -9.78 6.66 -8.03
C GLY A 127 -10.74 5.52 -7.70
N THR A 128 -11.79 5.40 -8.51
CA THR A 128 -12.78 4.31 -8.42
C THR A 128 -12.37 3.11 -9.28
N PRO A 129 -12.94 1.91 -9.04
CA PRO A 129 -12.77 0.78 -9.94
C PRO A 129 -13.20 1.08 -11.39
N ASN A 130 -14.22 1.94 -11.58
CA ASN A 130 -14.65 2.36 -12.92
C ASN A 130 -13.55 3.13 -13.65
N MET A 131 -12.87 4.07 -12.97
CA MET A 131 -11.75 4.79 -13.56
C MET A 131 -10.59 3.88 -13.92
N VAL A 132 -10.28 2.90 -13.06
CA VAL A 132 -9.28 1.87 -13.37
C VAL A 132 -9.69 1.09 -14.62
N GLN A 133 -10.94 0.66 -14.71
CA GLN A 133 -11.48 -0.03 -15.88
C GLN A 133 -11.37 0.85 -17.15
N HIS A 134 -11.83 2.10 -17.11
CA HIS A 134 -11.78 3.01 -18.25
C HIS A 134 -10.35 3.23 -18.75
N LEU A 135 -9.37 3.37 -17.84
CA LEU A 135 -7.96 3.52 -18.22
C LEU A 135 -7.39 2.25 -18.84
N LEU A 136 -7.73 1.08 -18.32
CA LEU A 136 -7.32 -0.21 -18.90
C LEU A 136 -7.95 -0.42 -20.29
N ASP A 137 -9.23 -0.08 -20.46
CA ASP A 137 -9.95 -0.16 -21.75
C ASP A 137 -9.36 0.82 -22.78
N ALA A 138 -8.91 1.98 -22.33
CA ALA A 138 -8.19 2.97 -23.15
C ALA A 138 -6.74 2.55 -23.48
N GLY A 139 -6.25 1.43 -22.94
CA GLY A 139 -4.93 0.87 -23.24
C GLY A 139 -3.79 1.42 -22.37
N ALA A 140 -4.07 1.91 -21.16
CA ALA A 140 -3.02 2.34 -20.23
C ALA A 140 -2.05 1.18 -19.89
N GLU A 141 -0.75 1.45 -19.92
CA GLU A 141 0.26 0.46 -19.56
C GLU A 141 0.21 0.15 -18.06
N LYS A 142 -0.14 -1.09 -17.73
CA LYS A 142 -0.42 -1.59 -16.38
C LYS A 142 0.83 -1.81 -15.53
N ASN A 143 2.00 -2.00 -16.16
CA ASN A 143 3.26 -2.31 -15.46
C ASN A 143 4.21 -1.12 -15.35
N VAL A 144 3.72 0.11 -15.56
CA VAL A 144 4.51 1.32 -15.31
C VAL A 144 4.93 1.40 -13.84
N ARG A 145 6.14 1.91 -13.63
CA ARG A 145 6.75 2.15 -12.34
C ARG A 145 6.96 3.64 -12.11
N ASP A 146 6.54 4.11 -10.93
CA ASP A 146 6.85 5.45 -10.44
C ASP A 146 8.33 5.57 -9.98
N GLU A 147 8.75 6.73 -9.49
CA GLU A 147 10.16 6.95 -9.08
C GLU A 147 10.61 6.05 -7.92
N ALA A 148 9.68 5.49 -7.14
CA ALA A 148 9.95 4.55 -6.07
C ALA A 148 9.65 3.10 -6.46
N ASN A 149 9.52 2.82 -7.76
CA ASN A 149 9.18 1.53 -8.35
C ASN A 149 7.80 0.98 -7.96
N TRP A 150 6.86 1.83 -7.54
CA TRP A 150 5.49 1.39 -7.33
C TRP A 150 4.76 1.17 -8.65
N THR A 151 3.98 0.10 -8.71
CA THR A 151 3.03 -0.16 -9.79
C THR A 151 1.61 0.20 -9.39
N ALA A 152 0.70 0.26 -10.35
CA ALA A 152 -0.72 0.44 -10.10
C ALA A 152 -1.27 -0.66 -9.17
N LEU A 153 -0.87 -1.93 -9.38
CA LEU A 153 -1.32 -3.04 -8.53
C LEU A 153 -0.92 -2.89 -7.06
N MET A 154 0.30 -2.39 -6.79
CA MET A 154 0.74 -2.11 -5.42
C MET A 154 -0.07 -0.97 -4.78
N MET A 155 -0.39 0.08 -5.54
CA MET A 155 -1.25 1.18 -5.05
C MET A 155 -2.66 0.71 -4.72
N ALA A 156 -3.27 -0.12 -5.58
CA ALA A 156 -4.58 -0.72 -5.32
C ALA A 156 -4.56 -1.64 -4.08
N ALA A 157 -3.52 -2.48 -3.98
CA ALA A 157 -3.34 -3.39 -2.85
C ALA A 157 -3.23 -2.62 -1.52
N GLY A 158 -2.39 -1.58 -1.46
CA GLY A 158 -2.18 -0.80 -0.26
C GLY A 158 -3.30 0.19 0.09
N ARG A 159 -4.02 0.73 -0.91
CA ARG A 159 -4.96 1.84 -0.69
C ARG A 159 -6.31 1.74 -1.38
N GLY A 160 -6.35 1.31 -2.65
CA GLY A 160 -7.58 1.30 -3.47
C GLY A 160 -8.62 0.26 -3.05
N ASP A 161 -9.59 -0.02 -3.91
CA ASP A 161 -10.61 -1.04 -3.66
C ASP A 161 -10.16 -2.46 -4.09
N ALA A 162 -10.74 -3.49 -3.49
CA ALA A 162 -10.50 -4.88 -3.89
C ALA A 162 -10.88 -5.14 -5.35
N GLN A 163 -11.92 -4.46 -5.85
CA GLN A 163 -12.29 -4.53 -7.26
C GLN A 163 -11.19 -3.96 -8.17
N SER A 164 -10.52 -2.85 -7.79
CA SER A 164 -9.39 -2.31 -8.54
C SER A 164 -8.21 -3.30 -8.60
N VAL A 165 -7.94 -4.02 -7.50
CA VAL A 165 -6.96 -5.12 -7.50
C VAL A 165 -7.36 -6.19 -8.50
N ASN A 166 -8.62 -6.65 -8.46
CA ASN A 166 -9.13 -7.68 -9.37
C ASN A 166 -9.05 -7.27 -10.85
N LEU A 167 -9.38 -6.02 -11.17
CA LEU A 167 -9.27 -5.46 -12.52
C LEU A 167 -7.82 -5.48 -13.03
N LEU A 168 -6.89 -5.00 -12.21
CA LEU A 168 -5.46 -4.97 -12.57
C LEU A 168 -4.91 -6.39 -12.74
N VAL A 169 -5.26 -7.32 -11.85
CA VAL A 169 -4.90 -8.75 -11.98
C VAL A 169 -5.43 -9.32 -13.30
N LYS A 170 -6.73 -9.16 -13.60
CA LYS A 170 -7.35 -9.66 -14.83
C LYS A 170 -6.75 -9.05 -16.09
N SER A 171 -6.28 -7.81 -16.02
CA SER A 171 -5.60 -7.14 -17.13
C SER A 171 -4.18 -7.66 -17.38
N GLY A 172 -3.64 -8.51 -16.50
CA GLY A 172 -2.30 -9.08 -16.59
C GLY A 172 -1.20 -8.23 -15.95
N ALA A 173 -1.51 -7.47 -14.90
CA ALA A 173 -0.50 -6.74 -14.14
C ALA A 173 0.51 -7.72 -13.51
N ASP A 174 1.78 -7.31 -13.40
CA ASP A 174 2.83 -8.10 -12.76
C ASP A 174 2.58 -8.21 -11.25
N ILE A 175 2.12 -9.39 -10.83
CA ILE A 175 1.73 -9.71 -9.46
C ILE A 175 2.90 -9.64 -8.48
N ASN A 176 4.10 -10.01 -8.95
CA ASN A 176 5.29 -10.18 -8.11
C ASN A 176 6.32 -9.07 -8.31
N ALA A 177 5.91 -7.96 -8.95
CA ALA A 177 6.72 -6.75 -9.02
C ALA A 177 7.15 -6.32 -7.60
N LYS A 178 8.33 -5.69 -7.52
CA LYS A 178 8.90 -5.16 -6.28
C LYS A 178 9.18 -3.67 -6.39
N ASN A 179 8.77 -2.92 -5.38
CA ASN A 179 9.13 -1.51 -5.24
C ASN A 179 10.60 -1.36 -4.77
N LYS A 180 11.09 -0.13 -4.57
CA LYS A 180 12.49 0.11 -4.18
C LYS A 180 12.90 -0.47 -2.82
N TRP A 181 11.93 -0.87 -2.00
CA TRP A 181 12.16 -1.54 -0.71
C TRP A 181 11.95 -3.05 -0.78
N GLY A 182 11.80 -3.62 -1.98
CA GLY A 182 11.57 -5.04 -2.17
C GLY A 182 10.15 -5.50 -1.87
N GLN A 183 9.20 -4.58 -1.63
CA GLN A 183 7.85 -4.94 -1.26
C GLN A 183 6.98 -5.23 -2.49
N THR A 184 6.15 -6.27 -2.38
CA THR A 184 5.18 -6.70 -3.40
C THR A 184 3.78 -6.19 -3.09
N ALA A 185 2.85 -6.32 -4.04
CA ALA A 185 1.44 -6.01 -3.82
C ALA A 185 0.86 -6.80 -2.62
N LEU A 186 1.21 -8.08 -2.47
CA LEU A 186 0.76 -8.92 -1.34
C LEU A 186 1.21 -8.33 0.00
N MET A 187 2.46 -7.90 0.11
CA MET A 187 2.96 -7.27 1.34
C MET A 187 2.22 -5.97 1.67
N THR A 188 1.89 -5.16 0.65
CA THR A 188 1.16 -3.91 0.84
C THR A 188 -0.29 -4.14 1.28
N ALA A 189 -0.97 -5.16 0.75
CA ALA A 189 -2.32 -5.55 1.18
C ALA A 189 -2.36 -6.05 2.63
N LEU A 190 -1.35 -6.83 3.03
CA LEU A 190 -1.22 -7.32 4.41
C LEU A 190 -0.97 -6.19 5.41
N ARG A 191 -0.09 -5.23 5.07
CA ARG A 191 0.14 -4.03 5.90
C ARG A 191 -1.12 -3.15 6.01
N ALA A 192 -1.92 -3.08 4.95
CA ALA A 192 -3.20 -2.38 4.95
C ALA A 192 -4.31 -3.14 5.71
N GLY A 193 -4.06 -4.39 6.09
CA GLY A 193 -4.99 -5.19 6.86
C GLY A 193 -6.18 -5.76 6.08
N ASN A 194 -6.13 -5.78 4.74
CA ASN A 194 -7.27 -6.14 3.93
C ASN A 194 -7.21 -7.62 3.48
N VAL A 195 -8.10 -8.44 4.05
CA VAL A 195 -8.18 -9.89 3.79
C VAL A 195 -8.57 -10.19 2.36
N GLU A 196 -9.58 -9.50 1.82
CA GLU A 196 -10.10 -9.73 0.47
C GLU A 196 -9.02 -9.48 -0.59
N LYS A 197 -8.29 -8.35 -0.48
CA LYS A 197 -7.17 -8.06 -1.38
C LYS A 197 -6.05 -9.09 -1.26
N THR A 198 -5.77 -9.55 -0.05
CA THR A 198 -4.76 -10.59 0.22
C THR A 198 -5.16 -11.89 -0.48
N GLU A 199 -6.42 -12.29 -0.37
CA GLU A 199 -6.96 -13.48 -1.02
C GLU A 199 -6.87 -13.39 -2.55
N ILE A 200 -7.35 -12.28 -3.14
CA ILE A 200 -7.27 -12.02 -4.60
C ILE A 200 -5.82 -12.16 -5.09
N LEU A 201 -4.85 -11.56 -4.39
CA LEU A 201 -3.45 -11.60 -4.80
C LEU A 201 -2.85 -13.00 -4.68
N LEU A 202 -3.16 -13.74 -3.61
CA LEU A 202 -2.70 -15.12 -3.45
C LEU A 202 -3.31 -16.05 -4.51
N GLU A 203 -4.58 -15.87 -4.86
CA GLU A 203 -5.24 -16.59 -5.96
C GLU A 203 -4.62 -16.26 -7.32
N ALA A 204 -4.18 -15.02 -7.51
CA ALA A 204 -3.49 -14.56 -8.70
C ALA A 204 -2.03 -15.05 -8.81
N GLY A 205 -1.54 -15.82 -7.84
CA GLY A 205 -0.17 -16.35 -7.84
C GLY A 205 0.89 -15.43 -7.24
N ALA A 206 0.50 -14.53 -6.32
CA ALA A 206 1.46 -13.80 -5.51
C ALA A 206 2.28 -14.77 -4.65
N ASN A 207 3.60 -14.60 -4.64
CA ASN A 207 4.50 -15.47 -3.88
C ASN A 207 4.42 -15.14 -2.37
N PRO A 208 3.93 -16.07 -1.52
CA PRO A 208 3.81 -15.83 -0.07
C PRO A 208 5.17 -15.85 0.65
N ASN A 209 6.26 -16.16 -0.06
CA ASN A 209 7.62 -16.25 0.47
C ASN A 209 8.56 -15.18 -0.08
N ASP A 210 8.05 -14.20 -0.83
CA ASP A 210 8.88 -13.07 -1.23
C ASP A 210 9.41 -12.31 -0.01
N THR A 211 10.59 -11.71 -0.17
CA THR A 211 11.23 -10.91 0.88
C THR A 211 11.42 -9.46 0.45
N ASP A 212 11.26 -8.56 1.41
CA ASP A 212 11.67 -7.16 1.30
C ASP A 212 13.18 -7.00 1.59
N LEU A 213 13.71 -5.77 1.55
CA LEU A 213 15.15 -5.52 1.79
C LEU A 213 15.63 -5.93 3.19
N ASN A 214 14.73 -6.06 4.17
CA ASN A 214 15.06 -6.53 5.52
C ASN A 214 14.85 -8.04 5.67
N GLY A 215 14.61 -8.76 4.57
CA GLY A 215 14.29 -10.19 4.59
C GLY A 215 12.90 -10.50 5.14
N LEU A 216 12.05 -9.50 5.36
CA LEU A 216 10.71 -9.72 5.90
C LEU A 216 9.81 -10.29 4.80
N THR A 217 9.09 -11.37 5.15
CA THR A 217 8.13 -12.05 4.26
C THR A 217 6.69 -11.58 4.54
N PRO A 218 5.71 -11.90 3.66
CA PRO A 218 4.28 -11.74 3.95
C PRO A 218 3.86 -12.27 5.33
N MET A 219 4.44 -13.39 5.78
CA MET A 219 4.16 -13.95 7.10
C MET A 219 4.59 -13.03 8.26
N HIS A 220 5.71 -12.32 8.10
CA HIS A 220 6.15 -11.32 9.08
C HIS A 220 5.17 -10.14 9.13
N MET A 221 4.69 -9.66 7.98
CA MET A 221 3.70 -8.58 7.92
C MET A 221 2.38 -8.97 8.59
N ALA A 222 1.92 -10.21 8.37
CA ALA A 222 0.72 -10.74 9.03
C ALA A 222 0.88 -10.78 10.57
N ALA A 223 2.09 -11.10 11.06
CA ALA A 223 2.42 -11.15 12.47
C ALA A 223 2.65 -9.76 13.11
N GLU A 224 3.04 -8.74 12.33
CA GLU A 224 3.27 -7.36 12.79
C GLU A 224 2.00 -6.66 13.27
N GLY A 225 0.81 -7.18 12.94
CA GLY A 225 -0.46 -6.53 13.27
C GLY A 225 -1.06 -5.75 12.08
N GLY A 226 -2.32 -5.34 12.21
CA GLY A 226 -3.04 -4.58 11.17
C GLY A 226 -4.04 -5.40 10.36
N ALA A 227 -3.70 -6.65 10.01
CA ALA A 227 -4.64 -7.58 9.36
C ALA A 227 -5.42 -8.44 10.38
N PRO A 228 -6.55 -9.05 10.01
CA PRO A 228 -7.14 -10.13 10.80
C PRO A 228 -6.20 -11.34 10.93
N VAL A 229 -6.23 -12.05 12.06
CA VAL A 229 -5.28 -13.14 12.35
C VAL A 229 -5.41 -14.33 11.38
N GLU A 230 -6.58 -14.48 10.76
CA GLU A 230 -6.92 -15.54 9.81
C GLU A 230 -6.03 -15.53 8.56
N VAL A 231 -5.45 -14.36 8.21
CA VAL A 231 -4.50 -14.26 7.08
C VAL A 231 -3.25 -15.09 7.30
N ILE A 232 -2.86 -15.39 8.55
CA ILE A 232 -1.74 -16.28 8.87
C ILE A 232 -2.07 -17.69 8.36
N SER A 233 -3.25 -18.20 8.69
CA SER A 233 -3.70 -19.51 8.22
C SER A 233 -3.88 -19.53 6.70
N MET A 234 -4.34 -18.44 6.10
CA MET A 234 -4.44 -18.28 4.64
C MET A 234 -3.05 -18.38 3.98
N LEU A 235 -2.04 -17.66 4.50
CA LEU A 235 -0.68 -17.70 3.99
C LEU A 235 -0.07 -19.11 4.10
N VAL A 236 -0.24 -19.78 5.24
CA VAL A 236 0.22 -21.18 5.43
C VAL A 236 -0.40 -22.11 4.39
N LYS A 237 -1.73 -22.04 4.19
CA LYS A 237 -2.44 -22.83 3.17
C LYS A 237 -1.92 -22.59 1.75
N ARG A 238 -1.41 -21.41 1.46
CA ARG A 238 -0.82 -21.04 0.16
C ARG A 238 0.69 -21.31 0.09
N GLY A 239 1.28 -22.00 1.07
CA GLY A 239 2.69 -22.38 1.07
C GLY A 239 3.64 -21.33 1.67
N GLY A 240 3.11 -20.34 2.39
CA GLY A 240 3.90 -19.37 3.15
C GLY A 240 4.66 -20.04 4.29
N ASN A 241 5.96 -19.76 4.39
CA ASN A 241 6.82 -20.30 5.43
C ASN A 241 6.53 -19.62 6.77
N ILE A 242 5.84 -20.34 7.67
CA ILE A 242 5.52 -19.87 9.02
C ILE A 242 6.77 -19.63 9.89
N ASN A 243 7.88 -20.26 9.52
CA ASN A 243 9.16 -20.21 10.22
C ASN A 243 10.20 -19.37 9.46
N ALA A 244 9.77 -18.50 8.55
CA ALA A 244 10.68 -17.63 7.83
C ALA A 244 11.50 -16.79 8.81
N GLN A 245 12.78 -16.61 8.52
CA GLN A 245 13.67 -15.75 9.29
C GLN A 245 14.03 -14.53 8.47
N SER A 246 13.83 -13.34 9.05
CA SER A 246 14.23 -12.07 8.44
C SER A 246 15.75 -12.00 8.29
N ALA A 247 16.25 -10.90 7.71
CA ALA A 247 17.67 -10.62 7.69
C ALA A 247 18.27 -10.66 9.10
N ASP A 248 17.52 -10.27 10.14
CA ASP A 248 17.92 -10.29 11.56
C ASP A 248 17.62 -11.60 12.30
N GLY A 249 17.19 -12.63 11.57
CA GLY A 249 16.83 -13.92 12.17
C GLY A 249 15.48 -13.92 12.87
N LEU A 250 14.74 -12.79 12.85
CA LEU A 250 13.42 -12.67 13.47
C LEU A 250 12.44 -13.60 12.78
N THR A 251 11.61 -14.29 13.56
CA THR A 251 10.50 -15.10 13.05
C THR A 251 9.16 -14.36 13.22
N PRO A 252 8.10 -14.74 12.48
CA PRO A 252 6.75 -14.25 12.72
C PRO A 252 6.30 -14.43 14.18
N LEU A 253 6.66 -15.54 14.83
CA LEU A 253 6.34 -15.77 16.24
C LEU A 253 7.05 -14.77 17.16
N MET A 254 8.33 -14.47 16.92
CA MET A 254 9.05 -13.45 17.71
C MET A 254 8.39 -12.08 17.60
N ILE A 255 7.94 -11.69 16.39
CA ILE A 255 7.21 -10.43 16.18
C ILE A 255 5.89 -10.43 16.96
N ALA A 256 5.09 -11.49 16.89
CA ALA A 256 3.83 -11.58 17.64
C ALA A 256 4.04 -11.53 19.16
N CYS A 257 5.12 -12.15 19.66
CA CYS A 257 5.52 -12.09 21.07
C CYS A 257 5.98 -10.69 21.51
N ASP A 258 6.80 -10.00 20.71
CA ASP A 258 7.22 -8.62 20.99
C ASP A 258 6.01 -7.66 21.06
N ARG A 259 4.97 -7.94 20.28
CA ARG A 259 3.71 -7.19 20.29
C ARG A 259 2.74 -7.59 21.39
N ALA A 260 3.00 -8.68 22.11
CA ALA A 260 2.07 -9.25 23.08
C ALA A 260 0.69 -9.60 22.50
N ASP A 261 0.65 -9.97 21.21
CA ASP A 261 -0.61 -10.31 20.53
C ASP A 261 -0.96 -11.79 20.76
N VAL A 262 -1.82 -12.02 21.77
CA VAL A 262 -2.26 -13.34 22.21
C VAL A 262 -2.89 -14.16 21.07
N GLU A 263 -3.74 -13.56 20.25
CA GLU A 263 -4.47 -14.28 19.21
C GLU A 263 -3.53 -14.66 18.05
N ARG A 264 -2.59 -13.79 17.69
CA ARG A 264 -1.54 -14.13 16.72
C ARG A 264 -0.61 -15.23 17.21
N VAL A 265 -0.19 -15.17 18.47
CA VAL A 265 0.64 -16.23 19.07
C VAL A 265 -0.11 -17.56 19.03
N LYS A 266 -1.38 -17.59 19.44
CA LYS A 266 -2.21 -18.81 19.37
C LYS A 266 -2.30 -19.38 17.96
N ILE A 267 -2.62 -18.55 16.96
CA ILE A 267 -2.80 -19.06 15.59
C ILE A 267 -1.47 -19.51 14.96
N LEU A 268 -0.36 -18.85 15.27
CA LEU A 268 0.98 -19.26 14.83
C LEU A 268 1.37 -20.61 15.44
N LEU A 269 1.14 -20.80 16.74
CA LEU A 269 1.36 -22.08 17.42
C LEU A 269 0.45 -23.18 16.87
N ALA A 270 -0.82 -22.88 16.63
CA ALA A 270 -1.79 -23.83 16.06
C ALA A 270 -1.43 -24.27 14.63
N ASN A 271 -0.70 -23.44 13.88
CA ASN A 271 -0.18 -23.77 12.55
C ASN A 271 1.25 -24.39 12.59
N GLY A 272 1.74 -24.77 13.77
CA GLY A 272 2.98 -25.54 13.91
C GLY A 272 4.27 -24.73 13.71
N CYS A 273 4.27 -23.45 14.08
CA CYS A 273 5.52 -22.68 14.10
C CYS A 273 6.51 -23.24 15.13
N LYS A 274 7.80 -23.12 14.81
CA LYS A 274 8.92 -23.48 15.68
C LYS A 274 9.14 -22.37 16.71
N THR A 275 9.31 -22.76 17.96
CA THR A 275 9.44 -21.83 19.08
C THR A 275 10.90 -21.64 19.52
N GLU A 276 11.76 -22.59 19.13
CA GLU A 276 13.16 -22.71 19.48
C GLU A 276 14.12 -21.98 18.54
N LEU A 277 13.60 -21.44 17.42
CA LEU A 277 14.40 -20.64 16.49
C LEU A 277 14.97 -19.42 17.19
N LYS A 278 16.17 -19.01 16.79
CA LYS A 278 16.92 -17.91 17.38
C LYS A 278 17.15 -16.81 16.37
N ASP A 279 17.01 -15.57 16.81
CA ASP A 279 17.45 -14.41 16.06
C ASP A 279 18.99 -14.29 16.06
N LYS A 280 19.51 -13.23 15.44
CA LYS A 280 20.96 -12.95 15.39
C LYS A 280 21.61 -12.81 16.76
N ASP A 281 20.87 -12.35 17.75
CA ASP A 281 21.36 -12.16 19.13
C ASP A 281 21.21 -13.42 19.98
N GLY A 282 20.70 -14.51 19.38
CA GLY A 282 20.49 -15.79 20.06
C GLY A 282 19.19 -15.88 20.85
N ALA A 283 18.30 -14.88 20.76
CA ALA A 283 17.04 -14.84 21.49
C ALA A 283 15.93 -15.60 20.75
N THR A 284 15.13 -16.32 21.53
CA THR A 284 13.96 -17.10 21.10
C THR A 284 12.66 -16.30 21.23
N ALA A 285 11.56 -16.80 20.66
CA ALA A 285 10.25 -16.15 20.84
C ALA A 285 9.85 -16.01 22.33
N LEU A 286 10.25 -16.94 23.19
CA LEU A 286 10.03 -16.84 24.63
C LEU A 286 10.82 -15.68 25.24
N ASP A 287 12.07 -15.47 24.82
CA ASP A 287 12.88 -14.33 25.28
C ASP A 287 12.26 -13.00 24.86
N TRP A 288 11.73 -12.93 23.64
CA TRP A 288 10.98 -11.76 23.15
C TRP A 288 9.72 -11.47 23.99
N ALA A 289 8.94 -12.50 24.32
CA ALA A 289 7.79 -12.38 25.20
C ALA A 289 8.17 -11.86 26.60
N LEU A 290 9.25 -12.38 27.20
CA LEU A 290 9.68 -12.05 28.56
C LEU A 290 10.33 -10.67 28.70
N ARG A 291 10.76 -10.04 27.60
CA ARG A 291 11.19 -8.63 27.60
C ARG A 291 10.04 -7.67 27.92
N ARG A 292 8.79 -8.12 27.73
CA ARG A 292 7.61 -7.36 28.10
C ARG A 292 7.29 -7.58 29.57
N SER A 293 7.14 -6.49 30.31
CA SER A 293 6.80 -6.52 31.74
C SER A 293 5.31 -6.30 32.01
N ASP A 294 4.44 -6.55 31.02
CA ASP A 294 2.98 -6.39 31.14
C ASP A 294 2.25 -7.75 31.11
N ASP A 295 0.98 -7.74 31.51
CA ASP A 295 0.15 -8.95 31.63
C ASP A 295 0.02 -9.70 30.29
N ASN A 296 -0.05 -8.95 29.18
CA ASN A 296 -0.13 -9.56 27.86
C ASN A 296 1.19 -10.26 27.48
N GLY A 297 2.35 -9.68 27.82
CA GLY A 297 3.66 -10.30 27.69
C GLY A 297 3.78 -11.61 28.46
N ASN A 298 3.31 -11.61 29.71
CA ASN A 298 3.24 -12.83 30.53
C ASN A 298 2.32 -13.89 29.92
N ALA A 299 1.15 -13.48 29.41
CA ALA A 299 0.20 -14.39 28.77
C ALA A 299 0.78 -15.06 27.52
N VAL A 300 1.45 -14.30 26.64
CA VAL A 300 2.10 -14.89 25.46
C VAL A 300 3.29 -15.76 25.83
N ALA A 301 4.07 -15.40 26.85
CA ALA A 301 5.16 -16.23 27.35
C ALA A 301 4.66 -17.58 27.86
N GLU A 302 3.53 -17.61 28.58
CA GLU A 302 2.90 -18.85 29.01
C GLU A 302 2.44 -19.72 27.83
N LEU A 303 1.84 -19.12 26.80
CA LEU A 303 1.41 -19.85 25.60
C LEU A 303 2.59 -20.53 24.92
N VAL A 304 3.71 -19.82 24.74
CA VAL A 304 4.92 -20.38 24.12
C VAL A 304 5.49 -21.51 24.98
N ARG A 305 5.55 -21.37 26.31
CA ARG A 305 6.03 -22.46 27.19
C ARG A 305 5.18 -23.73 27.10
N LYS A 306 3.86 -23.59 27.00
CA LYS A 306 2.91 -24.72 26.95
C LYS A 306 2.94 -25.47 25.62
N SER A 307 3.60 -24.93 24.60
CA SER A 307 3.70 -25.55 23.28
C SER A 307 4.89 -26.51 23.10
N HIS A 308 5.72 -26.68 24.14
CA HIS A 308 6.83 -27.64 24.19
C HIS A 308 6.39 -29.03 24.70
#